data_AF-A0A521YXD1-F1
#
_entry.id   AF-A0A521YXD1-F1
#
_cell.length_a   1.000
_cell.length_b   1.000
_cell.length_c   1.000
_cell.angle_alpha   90.00
_cell.angle_beta   90.00
_cell.angle_gamma   90.00
#
_symmetry.space_group_name_H-M   'P 1'
#
loop_
_entity.id
_entity.type
_entity.pdbx_description
1 polymer ?
#
loop_
_entity_poly.entity_id
_entity_poly.type
_entity_poly.pdbx_seq_one_letter_code
_entity_poly.pdbx_strand_id
1 'polypeptide(L)'
;MEVLIIAVLLTLMAAVAVAVAVQRNLFSVVVLGGIYSFLMATVLVALDAVDVAMTEASVGAGISTVLLLGALYLCGGGEAKPLARPWLPLAVALVIAGALAYGTLGLPAFSDPQAPIHTHVVPRYLSAALAETGVPNVVTAVLASYRGYDTLGETTVVFTAGVGVIALLRRIGRRKKPGRGQ
;
A
#
# COMPACT_ATOMS: atom_id res chain seq x y z
N MET A 1 -10.78 -8.12 -23.62
CA MET A 1 -10.26 -6.74 -23.63
C MET A 1 -9.66 -6.39 -22.27
N GLU A 2 -10.33 -6.71 -21.17
CA GLU A 2 -9.85 -6.49 -19.79
C GLU A 2 -8.49 -7.13 -19.48
N VAL A 3 -8.27 -8.40 -19.85
CA VAL A 3 -6.97 -9.07 -19.62
C VAL A 3 -5.80 -8.31 -20.28
N LEU A 4 -6.03 -7.76 -21.48
CA LEU A 4 -5.02 -6.97 -22.17
C LEU A 4 -4.75 -5.65 -21.43
N ILE A 5 -5.81 -4.98 -20.95
CA ILE A 5 -5.68 -3.75 -20.16
C ILE A 5 -4.87 -4.02 -18.90
N ILE A 6 -5.23 -5.06 -18.14
CA ILE A 6 -4.52 -5.44 -16.91
C ILE A 6 -3.07 -5.80 -17.21
N ALA A 7 -2.80 -6.58 -18.26
CA ALA A 7 -1.43 -6.92 -18.65
C ALA A 7 -0.60 -5.68 -19.02
N VAL A 8 -1.18 -4.73 -19.77
CA VAL A 8 -0.53 -3.46 -20.09
C VAL A 8 -0.26 -2.64 -18.83
N LEU A 9 -1.21 -2.52 -17.91
CA LEU A 9 -1.01 -1.80 -16.65
C LEU A 9 0.08 -2.45 -15.79
N LEU A 10 0.08 -3.78 -15.67
CA LEU A 10 1.10 -4.51 -14.92
C LEU A 10 2.50 -4.38 -15.54
N THR A 11 2.60 -4.38 -16.87
CA THR A 11 3.90 -4.14 -17.55
C THR A 11 4.39 -2.70 -17.34
N LEU A 12 3.50 -1.71 -17.37
CA LEU A 12 3.85 -0.32 -17.00
C LEU A 12 4.30 -0.23 -15.54
N MET A 13 3.60 -0.89 -14.61
CA MET A 13 4.01 -0.94 -13.20
C MET A 13 5.38 -1.58 -13.02
N ALA A 14 5.67 -2.67 -13.72
CA ALA A 14 6.99 -3.31 -13.70
C ALA A 14 8.08 -2.35 -14.24
N ALA A 15 7.80 -1.63 -15.32
CA ALA A 15 8.72 -0.63 -15.86
C ALA A 15 8.97 0.52 -14.86
N VAL A 16 7.93 1.02 -14.18
CA VAL A 16 8.07 2.04 -13.13
C VAL A 16 8.85 1.51 -11.94
N ALA A 17 8.62 0.26 -11.50
CA ALA A 17 9.37 -0.35 -10.41
C ALA A 17 10.87 -0.47 -10.73
N VAL A 18 11.21 -0.89 -11.96
CA VAL A 18 12.60 -0.89 -12.43
C VAL A 18 13.16 0.53 -12.47
N ALA A 19 12.38 1.51 -12.97
CA ALA A 19 12.80 2.90 -12.97
C ALA A 19 13.10 3.40 -11.55
N VAL A 20 12.23 3.14 -10.57
CA VAL A 20 12.45 3.48 -9.15
C VAL A 20 13.76 2.88 -8.64
N ALA A 21 14.03 1.61 -8.93
CA ALA A 21 15.21 0.90 -8.44
C ALA A 21 16.55 1.45 -8.98
N VAL A 22 16.54 2.08 -10.16
CA VAL A 22 17.76 2.64 -10.78
C VAL A 22 17.93 4.14 -10.55
N GLN A 23 16.89 4.84 -10.09
CA GLN A 23 16.95 6.28 -9.85
C GLN A 23 17.75 6.63 -8.60
N ARG A 24 18.64 7.61 -8.73
CA ARG A 24 19.44 8.16 -7.62
C ARG A 24 18.89 9.47 -7.07
N ASN A 25 17.97 10.10 -7.81
CA ASN A 25 17.31 11.32 -7.36
C ASN A 25 16.07 10.93 -6.55
N LEU A 26 16.11 11.21 -5.25
CA LEU A 26 15.03 10.87 -4.33
C LEU A 26 13.73 11.62 -4.67
N PHE A 27 13.78 12.81 -5.27
CA PHE A 27 12.58 13.48 -5.75
C PHE A 27 11.91 12.68 -6.86
N SER A 28 12.69 12.20 -7.84
CA SER A 28 12.20 11.35 -8.91
C SER A 28 11.67 10.02 -8.37
N VAL A 29 12.31 9.43 -7.35
CA VAL A 29 11.82 8.23 -6.68
C VAL A 29 10.44 8.44 -6.06
N VAL A 30 10.22 9.57 -5.36
CA VAL A 30 8.92 9.87 -4.75
C VAL A 30 7.84 10.08 -5.81
N VAL A 31 8.14 10.81 -6.89
CA VAL A 31 7.20 11.01 -8.01
C VAL A 31 6.86 9.68 -8.71
N LEU A 32 7.86 8.85 -9.00
CA LEU A 32 7.66 7.54 -9.61
C LEU A 32 6.89 6.59 -8.68
N GLY A 33 7.11 6.67 -7.36
CA GLY A 33 6.32 5.94 -6.36
C GLY A 33 4.84 6.33 -6.38
N GLY A 34 4.54 7.63 -6.50
CA GLY A 34 3.17 8.11 -6.67
C GLY A 34 2.51 7.60 -7.96
N ILE A 35 3.26 7.60 -9.08
CA ILE A 35 2.81 7.03 -10.36
C ILE A 35 2.54 5.53 -10.22
N TYR A 36 3.43 4.79 -9.54
CA TYR A 36 3.25 3.36 -9.28
C TYR A 36 1.94 3.09 -8.51
N SER A 37 1.69 3.82 -7.42
CA SER A 37 0.45 3.68 -6.65
C SER A 37 -0.80 4.06 -7.46
N PHE A 38 -0.72 5.09 -8.31
CA PHE A 38 -1.84 5.45 -9.17
C PHE A 38 -2.15 4.38 -10.23
N LEU A 39 -1.11 3.79 -10.82
CA LEU A 39 -1.25 2.65 -11.72
C LEU A 39 -1.85 1.43 -10.99
N MET A 40 -1.42 1.17 -9.76
CA MET A 40 -1.98 0.09 -8.92
C MET A 40 -3.48 0.32 -8.64
N ALA A 41 -3.87 1.55 -8.28
CA ALA A 41 -5.27 1.90 -8.10
C ALA A 41 -6.08 1.65 -9.40
N THR A 42 -5.51 1.96 -10.56
CA THR A 42 -6.15 1.69 -11.86
C THR A 42 -6.30 0.20 -12.13
N VAL A 43 -5.30 -0.62 -11.78
CA VAL A 43 -5.40 -2.10 -11.85
C VAL A 43 -6.52 -2.60 -10.95
N LEU A 44 -6.65 -2.07 -9.73
CA LEU A 44 -7.71 -2.47 -8.79
C LEU A 44 -9.10 -2.10 -9.30
N VAL A 45 -9.28 -0.94 -9.94
CA VAL A 45 -10.53 -0.60 -10.63
C VAL A 45 -10.82 -1.59 -11.76
N ALA A 46 -9.81 -1.95 -12.56
CA ALA A 46 -9.96 -2.93 -13.64
C ALA A 46 -10.27 -4.36 -13.15
N LEU A 47 -10.05 -4.64 -11.86
CA LEU A 47 -10.39 -5.89 -11.17
C LEU A 47 -11.69 -5.78 -10.35
N ASP A 48 -12.52 -4.75 -10.60
CA ASP A 48 -13.77 -4.47 -9.89
C ASP A 48 -13.62 -4.25 -8.36
N ALA A 49 -12.41 -3.92 -7.90
CA ALA A 49 -12.09 -3.65 -6.50
C ALA A 49 -12.08 -2.14 -6.21
N VAL A 50 -13.20 -1.46 -6.45
CA VAL A 50 -13.31 0.02 -6.39
C VAL A 50 -13.00 0.61 -5.01
N ASP A 51 -13.46 -0.03 -3.93
CA ASP A 51 -13.22 0.45 -2.56
C ASP A 51 -11.72 0.39 -2.22
N VAL A 52 -11.04 -0.69 -2.63
CA VAL A 52 -9.59 -0.84 -2.44
C VAL A 52 -8.83 0.16 -3.31
N ALA A 53 -9.27 0.35 -4.57
CA ALA A 53 -8.67 1.33 -5.47
C ALA A 53 -8.75 2.76 -4.92
N MET A 54 -9.88 3.15 -4.33
CA MET A 54 -10.05 4.46 -3.70
C MET A 54 -9.05 4.65 -2.55
N THR A 55 -8.83 3.63 -1.72
CA THR A 55 -7.86 3.70 -0.63
C THR A 55 -6.42 3.79 -1.14
N GLU A 56 -6.07 3.04 -2.19
CA GLU A 56 -4.73 3.09 -2.79
C GLU A 56 -4.46 4.45 -3.46
N ALA A 57 -5.43 5.00 -4.18
CA ALA A 57 -5.32 6.32 -4.78
C ALA A 57 -5.18 7.42 -3.70
N SER A 58 -5.95 7.34 -2.63
CA SER A 58 -5.95 8.35 -1.56
C SER A 58 -4.69 8.28 -0.70
N VAL A 59 -4.30 7.09 -0.26
CA VAL A 59 -3.21 6.89 0.70
C VAL A 59 -1.88 6.68 -0.01
N GLY A 60 -1.82 5.77 -0.98
CA GLY A 60 -0.61 5.42 -1.72
C GLY A 60 -0.17 6.57 -2.62
N ALA A 61 -1.01 6.97 -3.58
CA ALA A 61 -0.66 8.06 -4.50
C ALA A 61 -0.78 9.45 -3.85
N GLY A 62 -1.76 9.67 -2.98
CA GLY A 62 -2.03 10.96 -2.34
C GLY A 62 -1.15 11.25 -1.11
N ILE A 63 -1.57 10.77 0.06
CA ILE A 63 -0.97 11.14 1.36
C ILE A 63 0.50 10.77 1.44
N SER A 64 0.88 9.55 1.01
CA SER A 64 2.28 9.08 1.07
C SER A 64 3.22 9.98 0.26
N THR A 65 2.82 10.37 -0.95
CA THR A 65 3.60 11.30 -1.79
C THR A 65 3.81 12.63 -1.09
N VAL A 66 2.77 13.21 -0.50
CA VAL A 66 2.87 14.49 0.24
C VAL A 66 3.81 14.36 1.44
N LEU A 67 3.68 13.29 2.22
CA LEU A 67 4.53 13.04 3.39
C LEU A 67 5.99 12.82 3.00
N LEU A 68 6.26 12.05 1.94
CA LEU A 68 7.61 11.80 1.44
C LEU A 68 8.25 13.04 0.84
N LEU A 69 7.50 13.87 0.09
CA LEU A 69 7.97 15.16 -0.38
C LEU A 69 8.26 16.11 0.80
N GLY A 70 7.42 16.10 1.83
CA GLY A 70 7.65 16.84 3.07
C GLY A 70 8.92 16.39 3.80
N ALA A 71 9.16 15.09 3.89
CA ALA A 71 10.40 14.54 4.42
C ALA A 71 11.61 14.93 3.55
N LEU A 72 11.46 14.89 2.23
CA LEU A 72 12.52 15.23 1.29
C LEU A 72 12.92 16.70 1.37
N TYR A 73 11.94 17.58 1.57
CA TYR A 73 12.18 19.00 1.82
C TYR A 73 13.07 19.23 3.06
N LEU A 74 12.98 18.35 4.06
CA LEU A 74 13.78 18.44 5.29
C LEU A 74 15.15 17.74 5.20
N CYS A 75 15.26 16.67 4.40
CA CYS A 75 16.46 15.81 4.35
C CYS A 75 17.36 16.04 3.12
N GLY A 76 16.85 16.67 2.06
CA GLY A 76 17.55 16.85 0.78
C GLY A 76 17.34 15.69 -0.21
N GLY A 77 17.52 15.99 -1.51
CA GLY A 77 17.18 15.10 -2.63
C GLY A 77 18.22 14.06 -3.06
N GLY A 78 19.42 14.12 -2.49
CA GLY A 78 20.55 13.29 -2.92
C GLY A 78 20.63 11.97 -2.16
N GLU A 79 20.83 10.88 -2.89
CA GLU A 79 21.14 9.57 -2.31
C GLU A 79 22.50 9.60 -1.58
N ALA A 80 22.55 9.01 -0.38
CA ALA A 80 23.80 8.82 0.33
C ALA A 80 24.67 7.78 -0.38
N LYS A 81 25.99 7.99 -0.41
CA LYS A 81 26.91 7.01 -1.01
C LYS A 81 26.81 5.67 -0.26
N PRO A 82 26.65 4.53 -0.95
CA PRO A 82 26.55 3.25 -0.28
C PRO A 82 27.86 2.93 0.47
N LEU A 83 27.75 2.49 1.73
CA LEU A 83 28.89 2.15 2.59
C LEU A 83 29.67 0.91 2.09
N ALA A 84 29.03 0.04 1.30
CA ALA A 84 29.61 -1.18 0.77
C ALA A 84 28.97 -1.57 -0.57
N ARG A 85 29.54 -2.58 -1.25
CA ARG A 85 28.93 -3.16 -2.45
C ARG A 85 27.57 -3.81 -2.08
N PRO A 86 26.48 -3.52 -2.80
CA PRO A 86 25.13 -3.91 -2.39
C PRO A 86 24.76 -5.37 -2.71
N TRP A 87 25.75 -6.27 -2.83
CA TRP A 87 25.50 -7.66 -3.22
C TRP A 87 24.69 -8.44 -2.17
N LEU A 88 24.95 -8.20 -0.87
CA LEU A 88 24.21 -8.86 0.21
C LEU A 88 22.75 -8.38 0.29
N PRO A 89 22.45 -7.05 0.33
CA PRO A 89 21.07 -6.57 0.23
C PRO A 89 20.35 -7.07 -1.02
N LEU A 90 21.03 -7.12 -2.17
CA LEU A 90 20.46 -7.62 -3.41
C LEU A 90 20.15 -9.12 -3.33
N ALA A 91 21.07 -9.94 -2.78
CA ALA A 91 20.84 -11.36 -2.59
C ALA A 91 19.65 -11.62 -1.67
N VAL A 92 19.53 -10.88 -0.56
CA VAL A 92 18.38 -10.97 0.35
C VAL A 92 17.08 -10.60 -0.37
N ALA A 93 17.07 -9.50 -1.13
CA ALA A 93 15.89 -9.09 -1.90
C ALA A 93 15.46 -10.16 -2.92
N LEU A 94 16.41 -10.77 -3.63
CA LEU A 94 16.14 -11.85 -4.59
C LEU A 94 15.62 -13.12 -3.90
N VAL A 95 16.16 -13.48 -2.73
CA VAL A 95 15.66 -14.62 -1.94
C VAL A 95 14.22 -14.37 -1.49
N ILE A 96 13.92 -13.17 -0.99
CA ILE A 96 12.55 -12.80 -0.60
C ILE A 96 11.61 -12.81 -1.80
N ALA A 97 12.01 -12.24 -2.94
CA ALA A 97 11.22 -12.25 -4.16
C ALA A 97 10.94 -13.68 -4.65
N GLY A 98 11.97 -14.55 -4.62
CA GLY A 98 11.82 -15.97 -4.96
C GLY A 98 10.90 -16.72 -3.99
N ALA A 99 10.99 -16.46 -2.69
CA ALA A 99 10.10 -17.05 -1.68
C ALA A 99 8.65 -16.61 -1.87
N LEU A 100 8.40 -15.33 -2.18
CA LEU A 100 7.07 -14.82 -2.50
C LEU A 100 6.52 -15.46 -3.79
N ALA A 101 7.33 -15.54 -4.84
CA ALA A 101 6.95 -16.20 -6.10
C ALA A 101 6.65 -17.69 -5.88
N TYR A 102 7.44 -18.39 -5.07
CA TYR A 102 7.16 -19.77 -4.68
C TYR A 102 5.84 -19.89 -3.92
N GLY A 103 5.57 -18.98 -2.97
CA GLY A 103 4.31 -18.93 -2.24
C GLY A 103 3.10 -18.75 -3.16
N THR A 104 3.22 -17.98 -4.25
CA THR A 104 2.12 -17.80 -5.21
C THR A 104 1.77 -19.06 -6.00
N LEU A 105 2.67 -20.04 -6.11
CA LEU A 105 2.38 -21.31 -6.78
C LEU A 105 1.37 -22.17 -5.99
N GLY A 106 1.23 -21.92 -4.69
CA GLY A 106 0.24 -22.59 -3.85
C GLY A 106 -1.14 -21.93 -3.85
N LEU A 107 -1.30 -20.79 -4.52
CA LEU A 107 -2.59 -20.10 -4.62
C LEU A 107 -3.46 -20.74 -5.71
N PRO A 108 -4.80 -20.73 -5.55
CA PRO A 108 -5.70 -21.09 -6.64
C PRO A 108 -5.42 -20.28 -7.90
N ALA A 109 -5.68 -20.87 -9.07
CA ALA A 109 -5.54 -20.16 -10.32
C ALA A 109 -6.42 -18.91 -10.34
N PHE A 110 -5.96 -17.87 -11.02
CA PHE A 110 -6.75 -16.65 -11.18
C PHE A 110 -8.09 -16.99 -11.84
N SER A 111 -9.18 -16.43 -11.31
CA SER A 111 -10.57 -16.69 -11.74
C SER A 111 -11.06 -18.13 -11.60
N ASP A 112 -10.42 -18.99 -10.80
CA ASP A 112 -10.90 -20.36 -10.54
C ASP A 112 -12.23 -20.35 -9.77
N PRO A 113 -13.36 -20.80 -10.36
CA PRO A 113 -14.66 -20.84 -9.67
C PRO A 113 -14.69 -21.78 -8.46
N GLN A 114 -13.77 -22.74 -8.40
CA GLN A 114 -13.67 -23.71 -7.31
C GLN A 114 -12.75 -23.25 -6.18
N ALA A 115 -12.21 -22.02 -6.26
CA ALA A 115 -11.40 -21.48 -5.18
C ALA A 115 -12.22 -21.44 -3.86
N PRO A 116 -11.60 -21.75 -2.70
CA PRO A 116 -12.31 -21.85 -1.42
C PRO A 116 -13.13 -20.61 -1.03
N ILE A 117 -12.70 -19.43 -1.48
CA ILE A 117 -13.41 -18.17 -1.25
C ILE A 117 -14.79 -18.15 -1.92
N HIS A 118 -14.91 -18.68 -3.15
CA HIS A 118 -16.15 -18.68 -3.93
C HIS A 118 -17.14 -19.74 -3.47
N THR A 119 -16.68 -20.79 -2.82
CA THR A 119 -17.53 -21.92 -2.38
C THR A 119 -17.97 -21.81 -0.92
N HIS A 120 -17.21 -21.13 -0.05
CA HIS A 120 -17.48 -21.12 1.38
C HIS A 120 -18.09 -19.81 1.91
N VAL A 121 -17.37 -18.69 1.78
CA VAL A 121 -17.73 -17.42 2.48
C VAL A 121 -18.50 -16.45 1.60
N VAL A 122 -18.09 -16.30 0.33
CA VAL A 122 -18.71 -15.33 -0.60
C VAL A 122 -20.20 -15.58 -0.83
N PRO A 123 -20.70 -16.83 -0.99
CA PRO A 123 -22.13 -17.05 -1.22
C PRO A 123 -23.03 -16.47 -0.12
N ARG A 124 -22.60 -16.56 1.14
CA ARG A 124 -23.33 -15.97 2.27
C ARG A 124 -23.26 -14.46 2.24
N TYR A 125 -22.08 -13.87 2.02
CA TYR A 125 -21.95 -12.41 1.95
C TYR A 125 -22.78 -11.80 0.82
N LEU A 126 -22.86 -12.45 -0.35
CA LEU A 126 -23.66 -11.92 -1.45
C LEU A 126 -25.17 -12.05 -1.23
N SER A 127 -25.63 -13.17 -0.65
CA SER A 127 -27.07 -13.44 -0.50
C SER A 127 -27.68 -12.85 0.77
N ALA A 128 -26.93 -12.79 1.87
CA ALA A 128 -27.45 -12.45 3.19
C ALA A 128 -26.99 -11.08 3.73
N ALA A 129 -25.94 -10.46 3.17
CA ALA A 129 -25.37 -9.23 3.76
C ALA A 129 -26.38 -8.10 3.93
N LEU A 130 -27.23 -7.85 2.92
CA LEU A 130 -28.23 -6.79 3.02
C LEU A 130 -29.26 -7.07 4.12
N ALA A 131 -29.69 -8.33 4.27
CA ALA A 131 -30.66 -8.74 5.28
C ALA A 131 -30.06 -8.75 6.69
N GLU A 132 -28.80 -9.17 6.84
CA GLU A 132 -28.12 -9.29 8.15
C GLU A 132 -27.55 -7.96 8.65
N THR A 133 -27.13 -7.06 7.76
CA THR A 133 -26.41 -5.82 8.12
C THR A 133 -27.15 -4.54 7.77
N GLY A 134 -28.11 -4.59 6.84
CA GLY A 134 -28.79 -3.39 6.30
C GLY A 134 -27.92 -2.52 5.40
N VAL A 135 -26.68 -2.93 5.10
CA VAL A 135 -25.74 -2.16 4.29
C VAL A 135 -25.72 -2.70 2.86
N PRO A 136 -25.96 -1.85 1.84
CA PRO A 136 -26.01 -2.30 0.44
C PRO A 136 -24.64 -2.58 -0.17
N ASN A 137 -23.58 -1.91 0.30
CA ASN A 137 -22.21 -2.19 -0.13
C ASN A 137 -21.68 -3.43 0.61
N VAL A 138 -21.47 -4.52 -0.12
CA VAL A 138 -20.98 -5.80 0.42
C VAL A 138 -19.59 -5.66 1.06
N VAL A 139 -18.69 -4.87 0.48
CA VAL A 139 -17.33 -4.67 1.04
C VAL A 139 -17.43 -3.96 2.38
N THR A 140 -18.25 -2.91 2.48
CA THR A 140 -18.49 -2.21 3.75
C THR A 140 -19.17 -3.12 4.78
N ALA A 141 -20.14 -3.93 4.36
CA ALA A 141 -20.79 -4.90 5.24
C ALA A 141 -19.80 -5.93 5.79
N VAL A 142 -18.87 -6.42 4.95
CA VAL A 142 -17.81 -7.34 5.37
C VAL A 142 -16.86 -6.69 6.36
N LEU A 143 -16.33 -5.50 6.05
CA LEU A 143 -15.35 -4.82 6.91
C LEU A 143 -15.96 -4.36 8.24
N ALA A 144 -17.15 -3.77 8.21
CA ALA A 144 -17.75 -3.17 9.40
C ALA A 144 -18.54 -4.16 10.27
N SER A 145 -19.16 -5.20 9.65
CA SER A 145 -20.03 -6.14 10.37
C SER A 145 -19.42 -7.53 10.50
N TYR A 146 -19.25 -8.27 9.39
CA TYR A 146 -18.77 -9.66 9.46
C TYR A 146 -17.36 -9.80 10.02
N ARG A 147 -16.47 -8.88 9.66
CA ARG A 147 -15.06 -8.83 10.05
C ARG A 147 -14.72 -7.54 10.81
N GLY A 148 -15.68 -6.98 11.54
CA GLY A 148 -15.52 -5.74 12.30
C GLY A 148 -14.37 -5.76 13.31
N TYR A 149 -14.04 -6.93 13.86
CA TYR A 149 -12.90 -7.07 14.77
C TYR A 149 -11.55 -6.85 14.07
N ASP A 150 -11.39 -7.27 12.82
CA ASP A 150 -10.16 -7.03 12.04
C ASP A 150 -9.99 -5.52 11.80
N THR A 151 -11.06 -4.84 11.39
CA THR A 151 -11.07 -3.38 11.18
C THR A 151 -10.88 -2.59 12.48
N LEU A 152 -11.39 -3.08 13.62
CA LEU A 152 -11.09 -2.47 14.93
C LEU A 152 -9.59 -2.56 15.24
N GLY A 153 -8.96 -3.70 14.93
CA GLY A 153 -7.52 -3.90 15.06
C GLY A 153 -6.72 -2.93 14.17
N GLU A 154 -7.08 -2.85 12.89
CA GLU A 154 -6.47 -1.92 11.92
C GLU A 154 -6.59 -0.46 12.38
N THR A 155 -7.79 -0.05 12.81
CA THR A 155 -8.05 1.31 13.32
C THR A 155 -7.21 1.61 14.56
N THR A 156 -7.06 0.64 15.46
CA THR A 156 -6.21 0.77 16.66
C THR A 156 -4.76 1.00 16.26
N VAL A 157 -4.22 0.24 15.31
CA VAL A 157 -2.84 0.41 14.82
C VAL A 157 -2.63 1.78 14.21
N VAL A 158 -3.53 2.23 13.33
CA VAL A 158 -3.44 3.56 12.69
C VAL A 158 -3.54 4.68 13.73
N PHE A 159 -4.44 4.55 14.69
CA PHE A 159 -4.59 5.50 15.79
C PHE A 159 -3.32 5.58 16.63
N THR A 160 -2.75 4.44 17.03
CA THR A 160 -1.49 4.39 17.80
C THR A 160 -0.32 4.98 17.01
N ALA A 161 -0.22 4.70 15.71
CA ALA A 161 0.80 5.30 14.85
C ALA A 161 0.65 6.84 14.80
N GLY A 162 -0.57 7.35 14.65
CA GLY A 162 -0.87 8.79 14.67
C GLY A 162 -0.49 9.46 16.00
N VAL A 163 -0.85 8.86 17.13
CA VAL A 163 -0.44 9.33 18.47
C VAL A 163 1.08 9.31 18.62
N GLY A 164 1.76 8.27 18.12
CA GLY A 164 3.21 8.16 18.11
C GLY A 164 3.89 9.29 17.33
N VAL A 165 3.40 9.60 16.13
CA VAL A 165 3.90 10.72 15.32
C VAL A 165 3.72 12.05 16.04
N ILE A 166 2.54 12.31 16.63
CA ILE A 166 2.28 13.54 17.39
C ILE A 166 3.22 13.66 18.59
N ALA A 167 3.42 12.57 19.34
CA ALA A 167 4.31 12.55 20.49
C ALA A 167 5.78 12.84 20.09
N LEU A 168 6.25 12.26 18.98
CA LEU A 168 7.59 12.50 18.44
C LEU A 168 7.79 13.96 18.02
N LEU A 169 6.84 14.51 17.25
CA LEU A 169 6.92 15.90 16.77
C LEU A 169 6.83 16.93 17.90
N ARG A 170 5.98 16.68 18.93
CA ARG A 170 5.90 17.54 20.12
C ARG A 170 7.22 17.63 20.89
N ARG A 171 7.99 16.53 20.96
CA ARG A 171 9.30 16.51 21.64
C ARG A 171 10.33 17.37 20.91
N ILE A 172 10.31 17.35 19.57
CA ILE A 172 11.21 18.15 18.73
C ILE A 172 10.94 19.66 18.92
N GLY A 173 9.66 20.06 18.94
CA GLY A 173 9.27 21.46 19.18
C GLY A 173 9.71 22.02 20.54
N ARG A 174 9.80 21.17 21.57
CA ARG A 174 10.28 21.57 22.91
C ARG A 174 11.81 21.73 22.98
N ARG A 175 12.59 20.89 22.29
CA ARG A 175 14.06 20.99 22.25
C ARG A 175 14.58 22.23 21.52
N LYS A 176 13.82 22.76 20.56
CA LYS A 176 14.17 23.97 19.79
C LYS A 176 13.97 25.30 20.54
N LYS A 177 13.49 25.28 21.79
CA LYS A 177 13.51 26.46 22.67
C LYS A 177 14.70 26.38 23.65
N PRO A 178 15.94 26.73 23.26
CA PRO A 178 16.91 27.18 24.24
C PRO A 178 16.41 28.52 24.79
N GLY A 179 16.56 28.73 26.10
CA GLY A 179 16.00 29.87 26.80
C GLY A 179 16.27 31.19 26.09
N ARG A 180 15.23 32.03 25.99
CA ARG A 180 15.45 33.47 26.00
C ARG A 180 16.16 33.75 27.32
N GLY A 181 17.49 33.87 27.23
CA GLY A 181 18.30 34.48 28.26
C GLY A 181 17.75 35.87 28.56
N GLN A 182 17.89 36.21 29.83
CA GLN A 182 17.62 37.48 30.51
C GLN A 182 17.77 38.73 29.64
#